data_AF-A0A7X0JTU1-F1
#
_entry.id   AF-A0A7X0JTU1-F1
#
_cell.length_a   1.000
_cell.length_b   1.000
_cell.length_c   1.000
_cell.angle_alpha   90.00
_cell.angle_beta   90.00
_cell.angle_gamma   90.00
#
_symmetry.space_group_name_H-M   'P 1'
#
loop_
_entity.id
_entity.type
_entity.pdbx_description
1 polymer ?
#
loop_
_entity_poly.entity_id
_entity_poly.type
_entity_poly.pdbx_seq_one_letter_code
_entity_poly.pdbx_strand_id
1 'polypeptide(L)'
;MGKVVNCWAREVSECGGVQSREHYVSSGIFTDDFIYLEGLSFAKSGKVIPKKRAVKKCLCQKHNMALSSYDAEAQKVRQHLEYIHARVEKVMGSAGNRKLITHMKYADYEFFCRWTLKTFINFIDDFKYKPIVDTDDLARAVFSENSVLDYVALTNVMPQGLDFQISQIVQVSPLEKDGATIGADIVFCGLHFSMHLLPQLPTNKRKLKLTFEVPKRGSAVILKMK
;
A
#
# COMPACT_ATOMS: atom_id res chain seq x y z
N MET A 1 -22.47 21.52 22.51
CA MET A 1 -21.99 20.14 22.23
C MET A 1 -20.90 20.22 21.18
N GLY A 2 -19.67 19.79 21.51
CA GLY A 2 -18.57 19.73 20.54
C GLY A 2 -18.88 18.76 19.42
N LYS A 3 -18.46 19.07 18.20
CA LYS A 3 -18.68 18.21 17.02
C LYS A 3 -17.88 16.92 17.19
N VAL A 4 -18.56 15.77 17.23
CA VAL A 4 -17.90 14.46 17.30
C VAL A 4 -17.08 14.27 16.02
N VAL A 5 -15.76 14.08 16.18
CA VAL A 5 -14.85 13.81 15.06
C VAL A 5 -14.97 12.32 14.69
N ASN A 6 -15.22 12.03 13.43
CA ASN A 6 -15.19 10.67 12.92
C ASN A 6 -13.72 10.30 12.64
N CYS A 7 -13.12 9.55 13.56
CA CYS A 7 -11.72 9.14 13.52
C CYS A 7 -11.62 7.67 13.88
N TRP A 8 -11.19 6.81 12.95
CA TRP A 8 -10.96 5.39 13.23
C TRP A 8 -9.77 5.16 14.18
N ALA A 9 -8.94 6.18 14.43
CA ALA A 9 -7.81 6.15 15.37
C ALA A 9 -8.14 6.73 16.76
N ARG A 10 -9.42 6.96 17.06
CA ARG A 10 -9.84 7.61 18.32
C ARG A 10 -9.41 6.84 19.58
N GLU A 11 -9.41 5.52 19.52
CA GLU A 11 -9.03 4.65 20.65
C GLU A 11 -7.52 4.42 20.74
N VAL A 12 -6.74 4.97 19.80
CA VAL A 12 -5.28 4.92 19.82
C VAL A 12 -4.71 6.04 20.71
N SER A 13 -5.26 7.26 20.58
CA SER A 13 -4.88 8.42 21.37
C SER A 13 -5.93 9.52 21.24
N GLU A 14 -5.90 10.53 22.12
CA GLU A 14 -6.80 11.69 22.01
C GLU A 14 -6.77 12.35 20.61
N CYS A 15 -7.95 12.57 20.04
CA CYS A 15 -8.16 13.23 18.76
C CYS A 15 -7.85 14.74 18.83
N GLY A 16 -7.24 15.29 17.78
CA GLY A 16 -6.90 16.72 17.68
C GLY A 16 -8.09 17.67 17.43
N GLY A 17 -9.34 17.28 17.73
CA GLY A 17 -10.54 18.11 17.62
C GLY A 17 -11.01 18.56 16.22
N VAL A 18 -10.13 18.56 15.21
CA VAL A 18 -10.44 18.99 13.84
C VAL A 18 -10.55 17.79 12.91
N GLN A 19 -11.70 17.64 12.25
CA GLN A 19 -11.90 16.64 11.21
C GLN A 19 -11.02 16.94 9.99
N SER A 20 -10.23 15.97 9.55
CA SER A 20 -9.45 16.02 8.32
C SER A 20 -10.07 15.14 7.23
N ARG A 21 -9.56 15.30 6.01
CA ARG A 21 -9.88 14.47 4.84
C ARG A 21 -8.67 13.63 4.52
N GLU A 22 -8.82 12.32 4.59
CA GLU A 22 -7.78 11.37 4.24
C GLU A 22 -8.07 10.76 2.88
N HIS A 23 -7.04 10.58 2.05
CA HIS A 23 -7.24 9.94 0.75
C HIS A 23 -7.50 8.45 0.92
N TYR A 24 -8.37 7.87 0.08
CA TYR A 24 -8.58 6.41 0.08
C TYR A 24 -7.27 5.66 -0.12
N VAL A 25 -6.47 6.15 -1.07
CA VAL A 25 -5.10 5.74 -1.36
C VAL A 25 -4.26 7.01 -1.43
N SER A 26 -3.03 6.99 -0.92
CA SER A 26 -2.15 8.17 -0.87
C SER A 26 -2.02 8.85 -2.23
N SER A 27 -2.30 10.16 -2.28
CA SER A 27 -2.33 10.90 -3.55
C SER A 27 -0.96 10.98 -4.24
N GLY A 28 0.14 10.88 -3.49
CA GLY A 28 1.52 10.87 -4.03
C GLY A 28 1.85 9.65 -4.91
N ILE A 29 0.97 8.64 -4.95
CA ILE A 29 1.06 7.51 -5.86
C ILE A 29 0.67 7.89 -7.30
N PHE A 30 -0.22 8.87 -7.48
CA PHE A 30 -0.73 9.26 -8.79
C PHE A 30 -0.09 10.57 -9.25
N THR A 31 0.50 10.60 -10.44
CA THR A 31 1.05 11.84 -11.02
C THR A 31 -0.05 12.74 -11.54
N ASP A 32 -1.12 12.17 -12.09
CA ASP A 32 -2.17 12.93 -12.74
C ASP A 32 -3.10 13.63 -11.74
N ASP A 33 -3.70 14.74 -12.17
CA ASP A 33 -4.65 15.52 -11.36
C ASP A 33 -6.04 14.89 -11.29
N PHE A 34 -6.32 13.98 -12.22
CA PHE A 34 -7.55 13.21 -12.30
C PHE A 34 -7.23 11.72 -12.24
N ILE A 35 -8.06 10.97 -11.53
CA ILE A 35 -7.92 9.52 -11.42
C ILE A 35 -9.24 8.86 -11.81
N TYR A 36 -9.16 7.69 -12.43
CA TYR A 36 -10.28 6.79 -12.58
C TYR A 36 -10.43 5.97 -11.29
N LEU A 37 -11.65 5.88 -10.79
CA LEU A 37 -11.99 5.13 -9.58
C LEU A 37 -13.22 4.28 -9.85
N GLU A 38 -13.19 3.03 -9.39
CA GLU A 38 -14.28 2.06 -9.52
C GLU A 38 -14.44 1.24 -8.24
N GLY A 39 -15.61 0.62 -8.04
CA GLY A 39 -15.86 -0.31 -6.94
C GLY A 39 -16.36 0.33 -5.64
N LEU A 40 -16.11 1.62 -5.43
CA LEU A 40 -16.68 2.36 -4.29
C LEU A 40 -18.18 2.65 -4.46
N SER A 41 -18.89 2.79 -3.34
CA SER A 41 -20.34 3.06 -3.33
C SER A 41 -20.78 4.25 -4.21
N PHE A 42 -19.96 5.30 -4.31
CA PHE A 42 -20.22 6.51 -5.12
C PHE A 42 -19.65 6.44 -6.56
N ALA A 43 -19.01 5.34 -6.93
CA ALA A 43 -18.32 5.14 -8.20
C ALA A 43 -18.44 3.67 -8.70
N LYS A 44 -19.60 3.05 -8.50
CA LYS A 44 -19.83 1.63 -8.82
C LYS A 44 -19.54 1.25 -10.28
N SER A 45 -19.87 2.12 -11.22
CA SER A 45 -19.69 1.92 -12.67
C SER A 45 -18.44 2.62 -13.22
N GLY A 46 -17.49 2.97 -12.35
CA GLY A 46 -16.33 3.76 -12.74
C GLY A 46 -16.63 5.26 -12.83
N LYS A 47 -15.68 6.08 -12.38
CA LYS A 47 -15.76 7.54 -12.48
C LYS A 47 -14.37 8.17 -12.51
N VAL A 48 -14.19 9.14 -13.40
CA VAL A 48 -13.03 10.04 -13.35
C VAL A 48 -13.33 11.19 -12.39
N ILE A 49 -12.48 11.38 -11.39
CA ILE A 49 -12.60 12.46 -10.41
C ILE A 49 -11.27 13.19 -10.22
N PRO A 50 -11.29 14.47 -9.82
CA PRO A 50 -10.07 15.13 -9.35
C PRO A 50 -9.46 14.33 -8.19
N LYS A 51 -8.16 14.10 -8.22
CA LYS A 51 -7.40 13.37 -7.19
C LYS A 51 -7.69 13.89 -5.78
N LYS A 52 -7.76 15.22 -5.61
CA LYS A 52 -8.11 15.90 -4.35
C LYS A 52 -9.51 15.59 -3.79
N ARG A 53 -10.39 14.99 -4.60
CA ARG A 53 -11.74 14.57 -4.21
C ARG A 53 -11.81 13.08 -3.82
N ALA A 54 -10.76 12.29 -4.07
CA ALA A 54 -10.68 10.88 -3.70
C ALA A 54 -10.34 10.71 -2.19
N VAL A 55 -11.16 11.32 -1.34
CA VAL A 55 -10.93 11.45 0.10
C VAL A 55 -12.16 11.08 0.93
N LYS A 56 -11.94 10.61 2.16
CA LYS A 56 -12.97 10.37 3.17
C LYS A 56 -12.70 11.15 4.46
N LYS A 57 -13.77 11.48 5.19
CA LYS A 57 -13.71 12.16 6.49
C LYS A 57 -13.68 11.13 7.62
N CYS A 58 -12.53 10.47 7.77
CA CYS A 58 -12.37 9.32 8.68
C CYS A 58 -11.25 9.48 9.71
N LEU A 59 -10.58 10.63 9.74
CA LEU A 59 -9.47 10.92 10.64
C LEU A 59 -9.52 12.38 11.13
N CYS A 60 -9.03 12.61 12.34
CA CYS A 60 -8.71 13.96 12.79
C CYS A 60 -7.39 14.45 12.15
N GLN A 61 -7.13 15.77 12.18
CA GLN A 61 -5.91 16.35 11.63
C GLN A 61 -4.63 15.76 12.25
N LYS A 62 -4.59 15.59 13.57
CA LYS A 62 -3.45 15.00 14.31
C LYS A 62 -3.12 13.61 13.78
N HIS A 63 -4.09 12.70 13.77
CA HIS A 63 -3.88 11.33 13.30
C HIS A 63 -3.57 11.25 11.82
N ASN A 64 -4.21 12.10 10.99
CA ASN A 64 -3.91 12.12 9.55
C ASN A 64 -2.46 12.57 9.28
N MET A 65 -1.99 13.61 9.97
CA MET A 65 -0.60 14.07 9.84
C MET A 65 0.41 12.98 10.25
N ALA A 66 0.09 12.18 11.25
CA ALA A 66 0.94 11.09 11.70
C ALA A 66 1.09 9.95 10.68
N LEU A 67 0.23 9.86 9.64
CA LEU A 67 0.35 8.87 8.56
C LEU A 67 1.29 9.30 7.42
N SER A 68 1.73 10.56 7.42
CA SER A 68 2.50 11.15 6.31
C SER A 68 3.83 10.44 6.03
N SER A 69 4.48 9.86 7.04
CA SER A 69 5.70 9.08 6.87
C SER A 69 5.45 7.78 6.08
N TYR A 70 4.30 7.13 6.31
CA TYR A 70 3.91 5.91 5.60
C TYR A 70 3.52 6.24 4.15
N ASP A 71 2.88 7.40 3.92
CA ASP A 71 2.60 7.92 2.57
C ASP A 71 3.87 8.19 1.78
N ALA A 72 4.84 8.85 2.41
CA ALA A 72 6.13 9.12 1.81
C ALA A 72 6.87 7.82 1.42
N GLU A 73 6.78 6.79 2.26
CA GLU A 73 7.43 5.51 1.96
C GLU A 73 6.77 4.80 0.77
N ALA A 74 5.44 4.76 0.70
CA ALA A 74 4.75 4.19 -0.46
C ALA A 74 5.06 4.97 -1.76
N GLN A 75 5.11 6.29 -1.69
CA GLN A 75 5.54 7.13 -2.82
C GLN A 75 6.98 6.81 -3.24
N LYS A 76 7.88 6.61 -2.28
CA LYS A 76 9.27 6.22 -2.54
C LYS A 76 9.37 4.84 -3.19
N VAL A 77 8.56 3.86 -2.76
CA VAL A 77 8.46 2.54 -3.41
C VAL A 77 8.03 2.71 -4.86
N ARG A 78 6.97 3.47 -5.17
CA ARG A 78 6.56 3.76 -6.55
C ARG A 78 7.71 4.34 -7.37
N GLN A 79 8.38 5.37 -6.87
CA GLN A 79 9.49 6.01 -7.57
C GLN A 79 10.65 5.04 -7.84
N HIS A 80 10.91 4.12 -6.91
CA HIS A 80 11.89 3.05 -7.11
C HIS A 80 11.45 2.09 -8.21
N LEU A 81 10.18 1.70 -8.26
CA LEU A 81 9.62 0.85 -9.30
C LEU A 81 9.69 1.50 -10.69
N GLU A 82 9.33 2.77 -10.81
CA GLU A 82 9.45 3.56 -12.05
C GLU A 82 10.90 3.63 -12.54
N TYR A 83 11.85 3.90 -11.62
CA TYR A 83 13.27 3.89 -11.93
C TYR A 83 13.74 2.52 -12.43
N ILE A 84 13.29 1.44 -11.77
CA ILE A 84 13.63 0.07 -12.12
C ILE A 84 13.14 -0.24 -13.54
N HIS A 85 11.87 0.07 -13.84
CA HIS A 85 11.28 -0.16 -15.15
C HIS A 85 12.01 0.58 -16.26
N ALA A 86 12.20 1.89 -16.13
CA ALA A 86 12.93 2.69 -17.11
C ALA A 86 14.37 2.17 -17.34
N ARG A 87 15.01 1.63 -16.30
CA ARG A 87 16.33 1.02 -16.40
C ARG A 87 16.30 -0.30 -17.17
N VAL A 88 15.32 -1.16 -16.88
CA VAL A 88 15.11 -2.44 -17.57
C VAL A 88 14.84 -2.19 -19.05
N GLU A 89 13.94 -1.27 -19.39
CA GLU A 89 13.64 -0.89 -20.79
C GLU A 89 14.88 -0.38 -21.53
N LYS A 90 15.62 0.54 -20.91
CA LYS A 90 16.86 1.08 -21.50
C LYS A 90 17.89 -0.01 -21.77
N VAL A 91 18.00 -0.99 -20.86
CA VAL A 91 18.89 -2.14 -21.05
C VAL A 91 18.40 -2.99 -22.21
N MET A 92 17.13 -3.37 -22.25
CA MET A 92 16.57 -4.22 -23.30
C MET A 92 16.71 -3.60 -24.69
N GLY A 93 16.54 -2.27 -24.80
CA GLY A 93 16.70 -1.53 -26.07
C GLY A 93 18.14 -1.28 -26.51
N SER A 94 19.15 -1.54 -25.68
CA SER A 94 20.55 -1.32 -26.03
C SER A 94 21.16 -2.52 -26.77
N ALA A 95 21.77 -2.31 -27.94
CA ALA A 95 22.34 -3.39 -28.77
C ALA A 95 23.69 -3.98 -28.29
N GLY A 96 24.24 -3.51 -27.16
CA GLY A 96 25.58 -3.90 -26.68
C GLY A 96 25.60 -4.92 -25.54
N ASN A 97 26.56 -5.84 -25.57
CA ASN A 97 26.90 -6.79 -24.49
C ASN A 97 27.64 -6.11 -23.31
N ARG A 98 27.22 -4.92 -22.87
CA ARG A 98 27.84 -4.29 -21.70
C ARG A 98 27.41 -5.03 -20.44
N LYS A 99 28.39 -5.47 -19.65
CA LYS A 99 28.17 -6.01 -18.30
C LYS A 99 27.50 -4.91 -17.47
N LEU A 100 26.28 -5.17 -16.99
CA LEU A 100 25.48 -4.16 -16.30
C LEU A 100 25.71 -4.22 -14.79
N ILE A 101 25.71 -3.04 -14.18
CA ILE A 101 25.89 -2.86 -12.74
C ILE A 101 24.56 -3.14 -12.05
N THR A 102 24.57 -4.00 -11.02
CA THR A 102 23.43 -4.22 -10.15
C THR A 102 23.11 -2.94 -9.38
N HIS A 103 21.91 -2.40 -9.57
CA HIS A 103 21.42 -1.27 -8.79
C HIS A 103 20.58 -1.77 -7.61
N MET A 104 20.86 -1.26 -6.41
CA MET A 104 20.06 -1.53 -5.23
C MET A 104 19.24 -0.30 -4.85
N LYS A 105 17.95 -0.49 -4.62
CA LYS A 105 17.04 0.50 -4.05
C LYS A 105 16.51 -0.02 -2.72
N TYR A 106 16.26 0.88 -1.79
CA TYR A 106 15.89 0.54 -0.42
C TYR A 106 14.61 1.24 -0.03
N ALA A 107 13.67 0.46 0.48
CA ALA A 107 12.46 0.93 1.12
C ALA A 107 12.37 0.38 2.54
N ASP A 108 11.66 1.05 3.42
CA ASP A 108 11.35 0.56 4.76
C ASP A 108 10.12 -0.36 4.68
N TYR A 109 10.32 -1.64 5.01
CA TYR A 109 9.30 -2.66 4.88
C TYR A 109 8.15 -2.45 5.87
N GLU A 110 8.46 -2.06 7.11
CA GLU A 110 7.41 -1.85 8.11
C GLU A 110 6.56 -0.63 7.77
N PHE A 111 7.17 0.45 7.29
CA PHE A 111 6.43 1.65 6.88
C PHE A 111 5.55 1.35 5.66
N PHE A 112 6.04 0.53 4.72
CA PHE A 112 5.21 0.07 3.61
C PHE A 112 4.06 -0.84 4.07
N CYS A 113 4.29 -1.74 5.04
CA CYS A 113 3.23 -2.56 5.63
C CYS A 113 2.19 -1.72 6.41
N ARG A 114 2.60 -0.66 7.10
CA ARG A 114 1.68 0.30 7.73
C ARG A 114 0.88 1.07 6.70
N TRP A 115 1.49 1.43 5.58
CA TRP A 115 0.80 2.03 4.45
C TRP A 115 -0.25 1.07 3.85
N THR A 116 0.07 -0.21 3.65
CA THR A 116 -0.93 -1.19 3.16
C THR A 116 -2.06 -1.36 4.15
N LEU A 117 -1.76 -1.43 5.45
CA LEU A 117 -2.78 -1.60 6.49
C LEU A 117 -3.68 -0.36 6.61
N LYS A 118 -3.13 0.85 6.59
CA LYS A 118 -3.95 2.07 6.64
C LYS A 118 -4.82 2.21 5.39
N THR A 119 -4.31 1.78 4.24
CA THR A 119 -5.09 1.73 2.99
C THR A 119 -6.22 0.72 3.13
N PHE A 120 -5.97 -0.48 3.64
CA PHE A 120 -7.01 -1.47 3.94
C PHE A 120 -8.10 -0.91 4.87
N ILE A 121 -7.72 -0.28 6.00
CA ILE A 121 -8.68 0.37 6.92
C ILE A 121 -9.50 1.44 6.19
N ASN A 122 -8.91 2.10 5.19
CA ASN A 122 -9.62 3.09 4.40
C ASN A 122 -10.79 2.51 3.57
N PHE A 123 -10.78 1.20 3.29
CA PHE A 123 -11.81 0.52 2.49
C PHE A 123 -12.74 -0.43 3.28
N ILE A 124 -12.53 -0.63 4.59
CA ILE A 124 -13.32 -1.59 5.39
C ILE A 124 -14.83 -1.37 5.24
N ASP A 125 -15.29 -0.12 5.24
CA ASP A 125 -16.71 0.22 5.15
C ASP A 125 -17.33 -0.12 3.77
N ASP A 126 -16.48 -0.34 2.75
CA ASP A 126 -16.89 -0.70 1.40
C ASP A 126 -16.81 -2.23 1.15
N PHE A 127 -16.32 -3.01 2.12
CA PHE A 127 -16.26 -4.48 2.04
C PHE A 127 -17.57 -5.14 2.46
N LYS A 128 -17.77 -6.38 1.98
CA LYS A 128 -18.96 -7.17 2.28
C LYS A 128 -18.98 -7.66 3.73
N TYR A 129 -17.82 -8.10 4.23
CA TYR A 129 -17.67 -8.62 5.58
C TYR A 129 -16.78 -7.71 6.42
N LYS A 130 -16.93 -7.79 7.75
CA LYS A 130 -16.05 -7.11 8.69
C LYS A 130 -14.70 -7.83 8.79
N PRO A 131 -13.62 -7.11 9.15
CA PRO A 131 -12.34 -7.75 9.40
C PRO A 131 -12.42 -8.75 10.56
N ILE A 132 -11.62 -9.82 10.49
CA ILE A 132 -11.47 -10.81 11.57
C ILE A 132 -10.78 -10.24 12.82
N VAL A 133 -10.05 -9.14 12.65
CA VAL A 133 -9.41 -8.37 13.72
C VAL A 133 -10.19 -7.09 13.93
N ASP A 134 -10.38 -6.67 15.19
CA ASP A 134 -11.08 -5.43 15.52
C ASP A 134 -10.40 -4.20 14.89
N THR A 135 -11.21 -3.27 14.38
CA THR A 135 -10.69 -2.09 13.68
C THR A 135 -9.83 -1.21 14.59
N ASP A 136 -10.11 -1.14 15.90
CA ASP A 136 -9.29 -0.38 16.84
C ASP A 136 -7.94 -1.05 17.08
N ASP A 137 -7.87 -2.39 17.05
CA ASP A 137 -6.60 -3.11 17.09
C ASP A 137 -5.78 -2.90 15.82
N LEU A 138 -6.42 -2.89 14.65
CA LEU A 138 -5.76 -2.52 13.40
C LEU A 138 -5.26 -1.07 13.44
N ALA A 139 -6.05 -0.16 14.00
CA ALA A 139 -5.65 1.24 14.18
C ALA A 139 -4.43 1.35 15.11
N ARG A 140 -4.44 0.64 16.24
CA ARG A 140 -3.29 0.54 17.14
C ARG A 140 -2.06 0.01 16.41
N ALA A 141 -2.20 -1.04 15.60
CA ALA A 141 -1.10 -1.58 14.81
C ALA A 141 -0.50 -0.57 13.82
N VAL A 142 -1.31 0.33 13.23
CA VAL A 142 -0.80 1.39 12.34
C VAL A 142 0.02 2.44 13.10
N PHE A 143 -0.40 2.84 14.29
CA PHE A 143 0.21 3.95 15.05
C PHE A 143 1.17 3.52 16.15
N SER A 144 1.24 2.24 16.49
CA SER A 144 2.11 1.72 17.55
C SER A 144 3.60 1.81 17.16
N GLU A 145 4.47 2.00 18.15
CA GLU A 145 5.92 1.82 18.01
C GLU A 145 6.30 0.34 17.88
N ASN A 146 5.42 -0.59 18.25
CA ASN A 146 5.62 -2.02 18.04
C ASN A 146 5.59 -2.35 16.55
N SER A 147 6.29 -3.42 16.17
CA SER A 147 6.38 -3.86 14.77
C SER A 147 4.99 -4.18 14.20
N VAL A 148 4.64 -3.55 13.07
CA VAL A 148 3.36 -3.84 12.37
C VAL A 148 3.31 -5.29 11.88
N LEU A 149 4.47 -5.92 11.70
CA LEU A 149 4.61 -7.29 11.23
C LEU A 149 4.07 -8.31 12.24
N ASP A 150 3.78 -7.88 13.47
CA ASP A 150 3.09 -8.68 14.47
C ASP A 150 1.58 -8.84 14.18
N TYR A 151 1.03 -7.98 13.31
CA TYR A 151 -0.39 -7.90 12.99
C TYR A 151 -0.70 -8.20 11.52
N VAL A 152 0.28 -8.02 10.63
CA VAL A 152 0.10 -8.23 9.19
C VAL A 152 1.25 -9.04 8.59
N ALA A 153 0.90 -9.98 7.71
CA ALA A 153 1.84 -10.61 6.80
C ALA A 153 1.59 -10.09 5.38
N LEU A 154 2.61 -9.47 4.78
CA LEU A 154 2.56 -9.01 3.39
C LEU A 154 3.46 -9.90 2.53
N THR A 155 2.90 -10.54 1.51
CA THR A 155 3.67 -11.37 0.57
C THR A 155 3.52 -10.84 -0.84
N ASN A 156 4.57 -10.94 -1.65
CA ASN A 156 4.42 -10.79 -3.10
C ASN A 156 3.92 -12.13 -3.66
N VAL A 157 2.85 -12.07 -4.44
CA VAL A 157 2.20 -13.27 -5.02
C VAL A 157 2.38 -13.38 -6.53
N MET A 158 3.26 -12.56 -7.10
CA MET A 158 3.57 -12.66 -8.52
C MET A 158 4.41 -13.91 -8.82
N PRO A 159 4.06 -14.67 -9.86
CA PRO A 159 4.91 -15.75 -10.35
C PRO A 159 6.30 -15.23 -10.73
N GLN A 160 7.34 -16.01 -10.44
CA GLN A 160 8.68 -15.69 -10.92
C GLN A 160 8.71 -15.68 -12.45
N GLY A 161 9.37 -14.68 -13.03
CA GLY A 161 9.52 -14.54 -14.47
C GLY A 161 8.30 -13.98 -15.20
N LEU A 162 7.24 -13.57 -14.49
CA LEU A 162 6.16 -12.81 -15.11
C LEU A 162 6.66 -11.40 -15.45
N ASP A 163 6.42 -10.98 -16.69
CA ASP A 163 6.57 -9.58 -17.07
C ASP A 163 5.59 -8.74 -16.24
N PHE A 164 6.06 -7.60 -15.75
CA PHE A 164 5.22 -6.62 -15.05
C PHE A 164 5.30 -5.30 -15.81
N GLN A 165 4.16 -4.63 -15.91
CA GLN A 165 4.09 -3.26 -16.42
C GLN A 165 3.92 -2.33 -15.24
N ILE A 166 4.72 -1.26 -15.20
CA ILE A 166 4.47 -0.20 -14.22
C ILE A 166 3.24 0.57 -14.67
N SER A 167 2.23 0.55 -13.82
CA SER A 167 1.02 1.36 -13.96
C SER A 167 0.87 2.24 -12.71
N GLN A 168 0.08 3.32 -12.79
CA GLN A 168 -0.33 4.06 -11.61
C GLN A 168 -1.68 3.56 -11.12
N ILE A 169 -1.80 2.24 -10.98
CA ILE A 169 -2.99 1.55 -10.50
C ILE A 169 -2.73 1.09 -9.06
N VAL A 170 -3.71 1.37 -8.20
CA VAL A 170 -3.84 0.73 -6.91
C VAL A 170 -5.20 0.04 -6.87
N GLN A 171 -5.20 -1.28 -6.70
CA GLN A 171 -6.40 -2.07 -6.50
C GLN A 171 -6.35 -2.68 -5.10
N VAL A 172 -7.48 -2.66 -4.39
CA VAL A 172 -7.64 -3.32 -3.10
C VAL A 172 -8.84 -4.24 -3.21
N SER A 173 -8.64 -5.53 -2.94
CA SER A 173 -9.69 -6.54 -2.99
C SER A 173 -9.69 -7.34 -1.69
N PRO A 174 -10.81 -7.44 -0.96
CA PRO A 174 -10.83 -8.12 0.33
C PRO A 174 -10.54 -9.62 0.15
N LEU A 175 -9.74 -10.18 1.06
CA LEU A 175 -9.60 -11.62 1.23
C LEU A 175 -10.64 -12.08 2.24
N GLU A 176 -11.51 -13.00 1.84
CA GLU A 176 -12.66 -13.42 2.64
C GLU A 176 -12.56 -14.91 2.98
N LYS A 177 -12.86 -15.25 4.23
CA LYS A 177 -12.92 -16.63 4.71
C LYS A 177 -13.96 -16.74 5.82
N ASP A 178 -14.83 -17.74 5.74
CA ASP A 178 -15.84 -18.06 6.77
C ASP A 178 -16.72 -16.86 7.18
N GLY A 179 -17.05 -15.98 6.22
CA GLY A 179 -17.87 -14.79 6.46
C GLY A 179 -17.16 -13.63 7.15
N ALA A 180 -15.83 -13.64 7.19
CA ALA A 180 -14.99 -12.55 7.69
C ALA A 180 -13.95 -12.12 6.64
N THR A 181 -13.54 -10.86 6.68
CA THR A 181 -12.40 -10.36 5.91
C THR A 181 -11.10 -10.64 6.68
N ILE A 182 -10.26 -11.49 6.12
CA ILE A 182 -8.99 -11.92 6.72
C ILE A 182 -7.78 -11.14 6.21
N GLY A 183 -7.99 -10.16 5.32
CA GLY A 183 -6.92 -9.45 4.65
C GLY A 183 -7.36 -8.77 3.37
N ALA A 184 -6.40 -8.43 2.51
CA ALA A 184 -6.67 -7.94 1.16
C ALA A 184 -5.55 -8.30 0.18
N ASP A 185 -5.93 -8.57 -1.06
CA ASP A 185 -5.02 -8.50 -2.18
C ASP A 185 -4.89 -7.04 -2.63
N ILE A 186 -3.65 -6.61 -2.83
CA ILE A 186 -3.28 -5.24 -3.18
C ILE A 186 -2.45 -5.29 -4.46
N VAL A 187 -2.99 -4.73 -5.54
CA VAL A 187 -2.17 -4.40 -6.71
C VAL A 187 -1.61 -3.00 -6.47
N PHE A 188 -0.29 -2.87 -6.51
CA PHE A 188 0.41 -1.61 -6.35
C PHE A 188 1.44 -1.45 -7.45
N CYS A 189 1.21 -0.50 -8.35
CA CYS A 189 2.10 -0.22 -9.46
C CYS A 189 2.44 -1.44 -10.33
N GLY A 190 1.44 -2.28 -10.60
CA GLY A 190 1.59 -3.53 -11.36
C GLY A 190 2.16 -4.70 -10.57
N LEU A 191 2.56 -4.50 -9.31
CA LEU A 191 2.96 -5.58 -8.41
C LEU A 191 1.77 -6.10 -7.60
N HIS A 192 1.69 -7.41 -7.42
CA HIS A 192 0.62 -8.05 -6.66
C HIS A 192 1.14 -8.47 -5.29
N PHE A 193 0.47 -7.96 -4.26
CA PHE A 193 0.72 -8.29 -2.87
C PHE A 193 -0.53 -8.91 -2.25
N SER A 194 -0.33 -9.84 -1.32
CA SER A 194 -1.39 -10.38 -0.49
C SER A 194 -1.08 -10.05 0.97
N MET A 195 -1.96 -9.25 1.58
CA MET A 195 -1.88 -8.84 2.97
C MET A 195 -2.84 -9.69 3.80
N HIS A 196 -2.32 -10.46 4.74
CA HIS A 196 -3.12 -11.23 5.69
C HIS A 196 -3.10 -10.57 7.06
N LEU A 197 -4.27 -10.41 7.67
CA LEU A 197 -4.42 -10.03 9.07
C LEU A 197 -4.11 -11.24 9.94
N LEU A 198 -3.30 -11.02 10.97
CA LEU A 198 -2.85 -12.08 11.85
C LEU A 198 -3.59 -11.94 13.19
N PRO A 199 -4.54 -12.83 13.49
CA PRO A 199 -5.23 -12.81 14.79
C PRO A 199 -4.30 -13.19 15.95
N GLN A 200 -3.11 -13.72 15.64
CA GLN A 200 -2.07 -14.10 16.61
C GLN A 200 -0.70 -13.71 16.05
N LEU A 201 0.25 -13.41 16.95
CA LEU A 201 1.62 -13.03 16.59
C LEU A 201 2.27 -14.08 15.66
N PRO A 202 2.75 -13.70 14.47
CA PRO A 202 3.44 -14.63 13.59
C PRO A 202 4.79 -15.05 14.17
N THR A 203 5.18 -16.29 13.89
CA THR A 203 6.48 -16.84 14.30
C THR A 203 7.60 -16.52 13.32
N ASN A 204 7.33 -15.93 12.15
CA ASN A 204 8.36 -15.67 11.13
C ASN A 204 8.19 -14.33 10.40
N LYS A 205 9.00 -13.34 10.78
CA LYS A 205 9.06 -12.01 10.16
C LYS A 205 10.01 -12.02 8.95
N ARG A 206 9.58 -12.60 7.82
CA ARG A 206 10.37 -12.49 6.58
C ARG A 206 10.15 -11.13 5.93
N LYS A 207 11.25 -10.38 5.77
CA LYS A 207 11.28 -9.13 4.99
C LYS A 207 11.16 -9.44 3.50
N LEU A 208 10.48 -8.57 2.77
CA LEU A 208 10.26 -8.74 1.34
C LEU A 208 11.49 -8.27 0.52
N LYS A 209 11.95 -9.12 -0.40
CA LYS A 209 12.97 -8.77 -1.39
C LYS A 209 12.42 -9.00 -2.79
N LEU A 210 12.40 -7.94 -3.60
CA LEU A 210 12.01 -8.00 -5.00
C LEU A 210 13.25 -7.91 -5.89
N THR A 211 13.40 -8.89 -6.78
CA THR A 211 14.53 -8.95 -7.71
C THR A 211 13.98 -8.88 -9.13
N PHE A 212 14.43 -7.90 -9.90
CA PHE A 212 14.02 -7.68 -11.28
C PHE A 212 15.20 -8.01 -12.18
N GLU A 213 15.08 -9.09 -12.95
CA GLU A 213 16.16 -9.59 -13.80
C GLU A 213 15.88 -9.30 -15.27
N VAL A 214 16.92 -8.93 -16.02
CA VAL A 214 16.86 -8.82 -17.47
C VAL A 214 17.30 -10.16 -18.08
N PRO A 215 16.42 -10.86 -18.82
CA PRO A 215 16.74 -12.14 -19.44
C PRO A 215 18.01 -12.06 -20.29
N LYS A 216 18.83 -13.12 -20.25
CA LYS A 216 20.05 -13.31 -21.07
C LYS A 216 21.20 -12.31 -20.84
N ARG A 217 21.04 -11.31 -19.96
CA ARG A 217 22.07 -10.28 -19.67
C ARG A 217 22.59 -10.29 -18.24
N GLY A 218 22.09 -11.19 -17.38
CA GLY A 218 22.50 -11.36 -15.98
C GLY A 218 22.35 -10.10 -15.13
N SER A 219 21.56 -9.13 -15.60
CA SER A 219 21.44 -7.81 -14.98
C SER A 219 20.27 -7.84 -14.02
N ALA A 220 20.50 -7.51 -12.75
CA ALA A 220 19.43 -7.38 -11.77
C ALA A 220 19.34 -5.94 -11.26
N VAL A 221 18.13 -5.41 -11.17
CA VAL A 221 17.85 -4.29 -10.26
C VAL A 221 17.08 -4.86 -9.08
N ILE A 222 17.52 -4.55 -7.87
CA ILE A 222 16.97 -5.15 -6.65
C ILE A 222 16.32 -4.05 -5.82
N LEU A 223 15.03 -4.20 -5.53
CA LEU A 223 14.35 -3.45 -4.49
C LEU A 223 14.37 -4.28 -3.20
N LYS A 224 15.17 -3.85 -2.24
CA LYS A 224 15.21 -4.45 -0.91
C LYS A 224 14.32 -3.66 0.03
N MET A 225 13.25 -4.27 0.52
CA MET A 225 12.50 -3.72 1.64
C MET A 225 13.18 -4.19 2.93
N LYS A 226 13.73 -3.23 3.67
CA LYS A 226 14.54 -3.45 4.87
C LYS A 226 13.72 -3.33 6.13
#